data_AF-A0A661CCS6-F1
#
_entry.id   AF-A0A661CCS6-F1
#
_cell.length_a   1.000
_cell.length_b   1.000
_cell.length_c   1.000
_cell.angle_alpha   90.00
_cell.angle_beta   90.00
_cell.angle_gamma   90.00
#
_symmetry.space_group_name_H-M   'P 1'
#
loop_
_entity.id
_entity.type
_entity.pdbx_description
1 polymer ?
#
loop_
_entity_poly.entity_id
_entity_poly.type
_entity_poly.pdbx_seq_one_letter_code
_entity_poly.pdbx_strand_id
1 'polypeptide(L)'
;MLARSAGLAGLAGVGAVGGLTLGGLRPASAATKNKAHVGPGDLDEYYGFWSSGQAGEVRVLGVPSMRELMRIPVFNRCSASGWGQTIESRKILTDGLMPETKEYLKDKGGVWL
;
A
#
# COMPACT_ATOMS: atom_id res chain seq x y z
N MET A 1 -33.27 0.78 64.60
CA MET A 1 -32.46 -0.33 64.02
C MET A 1 -31.16 0.30 63.53
N LEU A 2 -30.18 0.59 64.39
CA LEU A 2 -29.25 -0.28 65.12
C LEU A 2 -28.23 -1.02 64.21
N ALA A 3 -26.98 -0.57 64.33
CA ALA A 3 -25.70 -1.25 64.08
C ALA A 3 -25.31 -1.50 62.60
N ARG A 4 -24.05 -1.40 62.18
CA ARG A 4 -22.80 -1.80 62.86
C ARG A 4 -21.60 -0.97 62.38
N SER A 5 -20.87 -0.40 63.32
CA SER A 5 -19.47 0.02 63.20
C SER A 5 -18.56 -1.13 63.68
N ALA A 6 -17.72 -1.67 62.79
CA ALA A 6 -16.58 -2.56 63.07
C ALA A 6 -15.85 -2.80 61.74
N GLY A 7 -14.56 -2.54 61.55
CA GLY A 7 -13.52 -1.98 62.40
C GLY A 7 -12.34 -1.58 61.52
N LEU A 8 -11.71 -0.45 61.82
CA LEU A 8 -10.34 -0.18 61.42
C LEU A 8 -9.43 -1.12 62.24
N ALA A 9 -8.92 -2.17 61.61
CA ALA A 9 -7.78 -2.93 62.13
C ALA A 9 -7.11 -3.68 60.99
N GLY A 10 -5.94 -3.24 60.56
CA GLY A 10 -5.14 -3.98 59.58
C GLY A 10 -4.19 -3.19 58.69
N LEU A 11 -3.63 -2.05 59.15
CA LEU A 11 -2.40 -1.51 58.56
C LEU A 11 -1.22 -1.95 59.42
N ALA A 12 -0.67 -3.14 59.14
CA ALA A 12 0.73 -3.47 59.46
C ALA A 12 1.11 -4.83 58.88
N GLY A 13 2.06 -4.81 57.94
CA GLY A 13 2.83 -6.00 57.56
C GLY A 13 2.41 -6.64 56.24
N VAL A 14 2.93 -6.12 55.13
CA VAL A 14 3.93 -6.79 54.28
C VAL A 14 4.42 -5.72 53.30
N GLY A 15 5.54 -5.08 53.63
CA GLY A 15 6.35 -4.40 52.64
C GLY A 15 7.10 -5.45 51.84
N ALA A 16 6.57 -5.86 50.69
CA ALA A 16 7.29 -6.41 49.54
C ALA A 16 6.27 -6.80 48.45
N VAL A 17 6.47 -6.25 47.24
CA VAL A 17 5.84 -6.71 45.98
C VAL A 17 4.36 -6.33 45.77
N GLY A 18 4.04 -5.04 45.73
CA GLY A 18 2.70 -4.59 45.26
C GLY A 18 2.64 -3.23 44.58
N GLY A 19 3.74 -2.47 44.56
CA GLY A 19 3.77 -1.09 44.06
C GLY A 19 4.11 -0.92 42.58
N LEU A 20 4.23 -2.01 41.80
CA LEU A 20 4.75 -1.96 40.43
C LEU A 20 3.76 -2.39 39.33
N THR A 21 2.49 -2.68 39.65
CA THR A 21 1.58 -3.29 38.67
C THR A 21 0.30 -2.53 38.35
N LEU A 22 0.06 -1.33 38.90
CA LEU A 22 -1.19 -0.58 38.67
C LEU A 22 -1.01 0.86 38.18
N GLY A 23 0.23 1.30 37.94
CA GLY A 23 0.54 2.64 37.43
C GLY A 23 0.73 2.67 35.91
N GLY A 24 -0.38 2.69 35.16
CA GLY A 24 -0.38 3.32 33.83
C GLY A 24 -0.15 2.41 32.61
N LEU A 25 -0.92 1.34 32.45
CA LEU A 25 -1.22 0.86 31.10
C LEU A 25 -2.23 1.85 30.48
N ARG A 26 -1.71 2.92 29.86
CA ARG A 26 -2.53 3.75 28.98
C ARG A 26 -3.00 2.84 27.84
N PRO A 27 -4.31 2.69 27.58
CA PRO A 27 -4.72 2.04 26.35
C PRO A 27 -4.05 2.82 25.21
N ALA A 28 -3.29 2.12 24.37
CA ALA A 28 -2.73 2.74 23.18
C ALA A 28 -3.90 3.36 22.42
N SER A 29 -3.93 4.70 22.35
CA SER A 29 -4.95 5.37 21.56
C SER A 29 -4.76 4.91 20.13
N ALA A 30 -5.67 4.07 19.64
CA ALA A 30 -5.73 3.70 18.24
C ALA A 30 -5.69 5.00 17.44
N ALA A 31 -4.76 5.09 16.49
CA ALA A 31 -4.51 6.28 15.69
C ALA A 31 -5.83 6.82 15.14
N THR A 32 -6.39 7.83 15.81
CA THR A 32 -7.69 8.38 15.45
C THR A 32 -7.46 9.22 14.20
N LYS A 33 -8.07 8.77 13.10
CA LYS A 33 -8.32 9.53 11.86
C LYS A 33 -7.07 10.02 11.13
N ASN A 34 -6.22 9.10 10.68
CA ASN A 34 -5.35 9.46 9.57
C ASN A 34 -6.22 9.50 8.29
N LYS A 35 -6.39 10.68 7.68
CA LYS A 35 -7.23 10.84 6.47
C LYS A 35 -6.76 9.99 5.28
N ALA A 36 -5.50 9.57 5.32
CA ALA A 36 -4.91 8.68 4.32
C ALA A 36 -5.12 7.18 4.63
N HIS A 37 -5.70 6.84 5.79
CA HIS A 37 -5.92 5.44 6.15
C HIS A 37 -7.25 4.94 5.57
N VAL A 38 -7.15 3.89 4.74
CA VAL A 38 -8.28 3.15 4.19
C VAL A 38 -8.23 1.74 4.76
N GLY A 39 -9.33 1.31 5.40
CA GLY A 39 -9.42 0.02 6.07
C GLY A 39 -9.45 -1.16 5.09
N PRO A 40 -9.16 -2.40 5.54
CA PRO A 40 -9.36 -3.58 4.72
C PRO A 40 -10.85 -3.74 4.34
N GLY A 41 -11.14 -3.78 3.05
CA GLY A 41 -12.52 -3.85 2.52
C GLY A 41 -13.09 -2.50 2.09
N ASP A 42 -12.50 -1.40 2.53
CA ASP A 42 -12.89 -0.06 2.08
C ASP A 42 -12.20 0.29 0.74
N LEU A 43 -12.89 1.07 -0.08
CA LEU A 43 -12.40 1.54 -1.37
C LEU A 43 -11.75 2.92 -1.23
N ASP A 44 -10.79 3.19 -2.10
CA ASP A 44 -10.27 4.54 -2.30
C ASP A 44 -11.30 5.43 -2.99
N GLU A 45 -11.29 6.72 -2.67
CA GLU A 45 -12.25 7.69 -3.20
C GLU A 45 -11.95 8.04 -4.67
N TYR A 46 -10.68 8.08 -5.05
CA TYR A 46 -10.25 8.46 -6.39
C TYR A 46 -9.21 7.52 -6.97
N TYR A 47 -9.25 7.42 -8.30
CA TYR A 47 -8.18 6.84 -9.10
C TYR A 47 -7.21 7.93 -9.52
N GLY A 48 -5.92 7.72 -9.25
CA GLY A 48 -4.87 8.56 -9.80
C GLY A 48 -4.02 7.78 -10.80
N PHE A 49 -3.77 8.41 -11.94
CA PHE A 49 -2.89 7.87 -12.98
C PHE A 49 -1.52 8.51 -12.85
N TRP A 50 -0.52 7.70 -12.54
CA TRP A 50 0.86 8.14 -12.38
C TRP A 50 1.72 7.76 -13.58
N SER A 51 2.55 8.71 -13.99
CA SER A 51 3.70 8.43 -14.85
C SER A 51 4.79 7.72 -14.04
N SER A 52 5.41 6.71 -14.63
CA SER A 52 6.55 5.99 -14.01
C SER A 52 7.92 6.44 -14.53
N GLY A 53 7.95 7.54 -15.31
CA GLY A 53 9.18 8.05 -15.91
C GLY A 53 9.85 7.02 -16.81
N GLN A 54 11.16 6.80 -16.60
CA GLN A 54 11.97 5.86 -17.36
C GLN A 54 11.58 4.39 -17.20
N ALA A 55 10.73 4.05 -16.23
CA ALA A 55 10.22 2.68 -16.10
C ALA A 55 9.18 2.33 -17.18
N GLY A 56 8.65 3.32 -17.93
CA GLY A 56 7.89 3.08 -19.16
C GLY A 56 6.48 2.49 -18.97
N GLU A 57 5.96 2.46 -17.75
CA GLU A 57 4.61 1.99 -17.42
C GLU A 57 3.70 3.12 -16.90
N VAL A 58 2.39 2.88 -16.91
CA VAL A 58 1.40 3.74 -16.23
C VAL A 58 0.94 3.01 -14.98
N ARG A 59 0.94 3.71 -13.84
CA ARG A 59 0.49 3.16 -12.56
C ARG A 59 -0.84 3.73 -12.17
N VAL A 60 -1.76 2.87 -11.75
CA VAL A 60 -3.05 3.26 -11.20
C VAL A 60 -2.96 3.19 -9.69
N LEU A 61 -3.15 4.32 -9.02
CA LEU A 61 -3.12 4.43 -7.57
C LEU A 61 -4.52 4.74 -7.03
N GLY A 62 -4.81 4.24 -5.83
CA GLY A 62 -5.94 4.67 -5.02
C GLY A 62 -5.55 5.86 -4.15
N VAL A 63 -6.37 6.91 -4.17
CA VAL A 63 -6.21 8.10 -3.33
C VAL A 63 -7.40 8.15 -2.36
N PRO A 64 -7.19 8.28 -1.04
CA PRO A 64 -5.98 8.78 -0.37
C PRO A 64 -5.03 7.70 0.19
N SER A 65 -5.28 6.40 -0.02
CA SER A 65 -4.40 5.35 0.53
C SER A 65 -2.99 5.33 -0.07
N MET A 66 -2.82 5.95 -1.24
CA MET A 66 -1.59 5.95 -2.02
C MET A 66 -1.08 4.56 -2.39
N ARG A 67 -1.97 3.56 -2.39
CA ARG A 67 -1.65 2.19 -2.80
C ARG A 67 -1.66 2.10 -4.32
N GLU A 68 -0.67 1.41 -4.86
CA GLU A 68 -0.65 1.03 -6.26
C GLU A 68 -1.62 -0.15 -6.49
N LEU A 69 -2.67 0.09 -7.26
CA LEU A 69 -3.71 -0.89 -7.57
C LEU A 69 -3.32 -1.76 -8.77
N MET A 70 -2.69 -1.16 -9.79
CA MET A 70 -2.35 -1.86 -11.02
C MET A 70 -1.21 -1.18 -11.79
N ARG A 71 -0.48 -2.00 -12.56
CA ARG A 71 0.51 -1.57 -13.55
C ARG A 71 0.04 -1.86 -14.96
N ILE A 72 -0.01 -0.82 -15.78
CA ILE A 72 -0.34 -0.92 -17.20
C ILE A 72 0.97 -0.76 -17.99
N PRO A 73 1.46 -1.82 -18.64
CA PRO A 73 2.71 -1.74 -19.40
C PRO A 73 2.50 -0.98 -20.71
N VAL A 74 3.45 -0.12 -21.05
CA VAL A 74 3.37 0.71 -22.27
C VAL A 74 4.67 0.59 -23.07
N PHE A 75 5.76 1.15 -22.56
CA PHE A 75 7.08 1.16 -23.18
C PHE A 75 8.07 0.21 -22.51
N ASN A 76 7.62 -0.60 -21.55
CA ASN A 76 8.44 -1.60 -20.89
C ASN A 76 8.12 -3.02 -21.35
N ARG A 77 9.13 -3.89 -21.42
CA ARG A 77 8.92 -5.33 -21.58
C ARG A 77 8.35 -5.92 -20.27
N CYS A 78 7.05 -6.21 -20.24
CA CYS A 78 6.40 -6.70 -19.02
C CYS A 78 6.43 -8.24 -18.89
N SER A 79 7.24 -8.75 -17.97
CA SER A 79 7.37 -10.20 -17.74
C SER A 79 6.06 -10.87 -17.32
N ALA A 80 5.17 -10.18 -16.59
CA ALA A 80 3.96 -10.79 -16.05
C ALA A 80 2.86 -10.97 -17.12
N SER A 81 2.54 -9.90 -17.86
CA SER A 81 1.48 -9.94 -18.88
C SER A 81 1.96 -10.38 -20.27
N GLY A 82 3.28 -10.49 -20.48
CA GLY A 82 3.85 -10.77 -21.80
C GLY A 82 3.88 -9.58 -22.76
N TRP A 83 3.54 -8.37 -22.30
CA TRP A 83 3.57 -7.16 -23.13
C TRP A 83 4.95 -6.94 -23.78
N GLY A 84 4.97 -6.82 -25.11
CA GLY A 84 6.19 -6.78 -25.92
C GLY A 84 6.56 -8.11 -26.59
N GLN A 85 5.92 -9.21 -26.20
CA GLN A 85 6.12 -10.52 -26.80
C GLN A 85 4.85 -11.18 -27.31
N THR A 86 3.67 -10.77 -26.87
CA THR A 86 2.42 -11.28 -27.47
C THR A 86 2.23 -10.71 -28.88
N ILE A 87 1.50 -11.43 -29.74
CA ILE A 87 1.26 -11.00 -31.13
C ILE A 87 0.43 -9.70 -31.13
N GLU A 88 -0.52 -9.61 -30.21
CA GLU A 88 -1.41 -8.47 -30.01
C GLU A 88 -0.61 -7.23 -29.59
N SER A 89 0.28 -7.38 -28.61
CA SER A 89 1.11 -6.24 -28.15
C SER A 89 2.14 -5.83 -29.20
N ARG A 90 2.79 -6.77 -29.89
CA ARG A 90 3.71 -6.44 -30.99
C ARG A 90 3.01 -5.74 -32.14
N LYS A 91 1.77 -6.13 -32.48
CA LYS A 91 0.98 -5.40 -33.47
C LYS A 91 0.80 -3.94 -33.07
N ILE A 92 0.42 -3.68 -31.81
CA ILE A 92 0.24 -2.31 -31.29
C ILE A 92 1.55 -1.52 -31.30
N LEU A 93 2.66 -2.14 -30.88
CA LEU A 93 3.98 -1.49 -30.79
C LEU A 93 4.62 -1.22 -32.15
N THR A 94 4.22 -1.96 -33.19
CA THR A 94 4.75 -1.78 -34.56
C THR A 94 3.83 -0.96 -35.46
N ASP A 95 2.62 -0.67 -35.00
CA ASP A 95 1.67 0.16 -35.72
C ASP A 95 2.14 1.62 -35.76
N GLY A 96 2.03 2.24 -36.93
CA GLY A 96 2.50 3.63 -37.13
C GLY A 96 4.02 3.84 -37.11
N LEU A 97 4.86 2.79 -36.99
CA LEU A 97 6.31 2.96 -37.09
C LEU A 97 6.73 3.42 -38.49
N MET A 98 7.62 4.43 -38.53
CA MET A 98 8.23 4.90 -39.77
C MET A 98 9.11 3.80 -40.41
N PRO A 99 9.25 3.77 -41.75
CA PRO A 99 10.07 2.76 -42.44
C PRO A 99 11.51 2.68 -41.93
N GLU A 100 12.14 3.82 -41.66
CA GLU A 100 13.51 3.94 -41.14
C GLU A 100 13.62 3.31 -39.75
N THR A 101 12.60 3.53 -38.92
CA THR A 101 12.53 2.95 -37.57
C THR A 101 12.36 1.43 -37.62
N LYS A 102 11.57 0.92 -38.58
CA LYS A 102 11.41 -0.53 -38.78
C LYS A 102 12.73 -1.18 -39.23
N GLU A 103 13.47 -0.50 -40.10
CA GLU A 103 14.79 -0.97 -40.53
C GLU A 103 15.79 -0.98 -39.37
N TYR A 104 15.85 0.11 -38.60
CA TYR A 104 16.72 0.22 -37.42
C TYR A 104 16.43 -0.83 -36.34
N LEU A 105 15.17 -1.27 -36.21
CA LEU A 105 14.79 -2.26 -35.20
C LEU A 105 14.93 -3.72 -35.67
N LYS A 106 15.22 -3.96 -36.96
CA LYS A 106 15.20 -5.31 -37.54
C LYS A 106 16.19 -6.26 -36.86
N ASP A 107 17.34 -5.75 -36.45
CA ASP A 107 18.39 -6.46 -35.71
C ASP A 107 18.24 -6.36 -34.18
N LYS A 108 17.32 -5.51 -33.68
CA LYS A 108 17.12 -5.22 -32.24
C LYS A 108 15.86 -5.84 -31.64
N GLY A 109 15.25 -6.80 -32.33
CA GLY A 109 14.06 -7.50 -31.86
C GLY A 109 12.73 -6.90 -32.33
N GLY A 110 12.76 -5.91 -33.22
CA GLY A 110 11.59 -5.44 -33.96
C GLY A 110 10.63 -4.51 -33.21
N VAL A 111 10.89 -4.20 -31.93
CA VAL A 111 10.08 -3.30 -31.09
C VAL A 111 10.96 -2.39 -30.21
N TRP A 112 10.48 -1.19 -29.90
CA TRP A 112 11.12 -0.24 -28.98
C TRP A 112 10.75 -0.54 -27.52
N LEU A 113 11.32 -1.60 -26.94
CA LEU A 113 11.10 -1.99 -25.53
C LEU A 113 12.39 -2.42 -24.84
#